data_AF-A0A7X8X660-F1
#
_entry.id   AF-A0A7X8X660-F1
#
_cell.length_a   1.000
_cell.length_b   1.000
_cell.length_c   1.000
_cell.angle_alpha   90.00
_cell.angle_beta   90.00
_cell.angle_gamma   90.00
#
_symmetry.space_group_name_H-M   'P 1'
#
loop_
_entity.id
_entity.type
_entity.pdbx_description
1 polymer ?
#
loop_
_entity_poly.entity_id
_entity_poly.type
_entity_poly.pdbx_seq_one_letter_code
_entity_poly.pdbx_strand_id
1 'polypeptide(L)' 'MRTVITGDSCTDLPPQYIEEHNIPIINYIYNFKGKEYFDDFGKTMSYKDFYA' A
#
# COMPACT_ATOMS: atom_id res chain seq x y z
N MET A 1 -25.96 -9.94 8.40
CA MET A 1 -25.10 -9.14 7.50
C MET A 1 -23.64 -9.50 7.77
N ARG A 2 -22.78 -9.50 6.75
CA ARG A 2 -21.33 -9.64 6.91
C ARG A 2 -20.68 -8.28 6.62
N THR A 3 -20.16 -7.63 7.65
CA THR A 3 -19.42 -6.36 7.50
C THR A 3 -18.04 -6.65 6.93
N VAL A 4 -17.60 -5.83 5.96
CA VAL A 4 -16.25 -5.90 5.38
C VAL A 4 -15.55 -4.59 5.69
N ILE A 5 -14.33 -4.69 6.23
CA ILE A 5 -13.44 -3.55 6.42
C ILE A 5 -12.54 -3.48 5.19
N THR A 6 -12.50 -2.33 4.54
CA THR A 6 -11.62 -2.06 3.40
C THR A 6 -10.75 -0.85 3.73
N GLY A 7 -9.59 -0.76 3.09
CA GLY A 7 -8.69 0.38 3.23
C GLY A 7 -8.09 0.80 1.90
N ASP A 8 -7.21 1.79 1.97
CA ASP A 8 -6.34 2.21 0.87
C ASP A 8 -4.87 2.16 1.32
N SER A 9 -3.96 2.42 0.40
CA SER A 9 -2.53 2.35 0.69
C SER A 9 -2.05 3.44 1.66
N CYS A 10 -2.80 4.52 1.87
CA CYS A 10 -2.48 5.57 2.85
C CYS A 10 -2.90 5.22 4.29
N THR A 11 -3.40 4.00 4.53
CA THR A 11 -3.67 3.51 5.89
C THR A 11 -2.40 3.28 6.71
N ASP A 12 -1.24 3.16 6.05
CA ASP A 12 0.07 2.89 6.65
C ASP A 12 0.12 1.67 7.59
N LEU A 13 -0.84 0.75 7.43
CA LEU A 13 -0.85 -0.51 8.16
C LEU A 13 0.31 -1.39 7.68
N PRO A 14 0.95 -2.17 8.58
CA PRO A 14 1.96 -3.14 8.16
C PRO A 14 1.39 -4.12 7.12
N PRO A 15 2.12 -4.44 6.03
CA PRO A 15 1.66 -5.37 5.00
C PRO A 15 1.18 -6.72 5.56
N GLN A 16 1.89 -7.21 6.58
CA GLN A 16 1.57 -8.48 7.24
C GLN A 16 0.21 -8.44 7.93
N TYR A 17 -0.15 -7.30 8.52
CA TYR A 17 -1.46 -7.12 9.18
C TYR A 17 -2.60 -7.15 8.16
N ILE A 18 -2.41 -6.50 7.01
CA ILE A 18 -3.37 -6.50 5.91
C ILE A 18 -3.60 -7.92 5.38
N GLU A 19 -2.50 -8.66 5.16
CA GLU A 19 -2.52 -10.03 4.65
C GLU A 19 -3.16 -11.01 5.64
N GLU A 20 -2.79 -10.94 6.93
CA GLU A 20 -3.35 -11.79 8.00
C GLU A 20 -4.88 -11.60 8.14
N HIS A 21 -5.35 -10.36 8.04
CA HIS A 21 -6.76 -10.02 8.22
C HIS A 21 -7.57 -9.99 6.92
N ASN A 22 -6.96 -10.29 5.77
CA ASN A 22 -7.60 -10.29 4.44
C ASN A 22 -8.33 -8.96 4.15
N ILE A 23 -7.71 -7.84 4.54
CA ILE A 23 -8.28 -6.51 4.33
C ILE A 23 -8.13 -6.16 2.84
N PRO A 24 -9.23 -5.93 2.09
CA PRO A 24 -9.13 -5.44 0.73
C PRO A 24 -8.54 -4.02 0.73
N ILE A 25 -7.48 -3.82 -0.04
CA ILE A 25 -6.80 -2.54 -0.19
C ILE A 25 -6.96 -2.00 -1.61
N ILE A 26 -7.20 -0.69 -1.70
CA ILE A 26 -7.07 0.08 -2.95
C ILE A 26 -5.69 0.75 -2.94
N ASN A 27 -4.81 0.35 -3.87
CA ASN A 27 -3.49 0.97 -4.01
C ASN A 27 -3.58 2.27 -4.82
N TYR A 28 -2.99 3.34 -4.29
CA TYR A 28 -2.85 4.58 -5.05
C TYR A 28 -1.61 4.56 -5.95
N ILE A 29 -1.62 5.44 -6.95
CA ILE A 29 -0.53 5.61 -7.90
C ILE A 29 0.26 6.86 -7.48
N TYR A 30 1.58 6.76 -7.49
CA TYR A 30 2.47 7.90 -7.35
C TYR A 30 3.45 7.97 -8.50
N ASN A 31 3.86 9.20 -8.83
CA ASN A 31 4.84 9.47 -9.86
C ASN A 31 6.20 9.76 -9.20
N PHE A 32 7.22 9.00 -9.56
CA PHE A 32 8.57 9.19 -9.06
C PHE A 32 9.58 9.07 -10.20
N LYS A 33 10.44 10.09 -10.37
CA LYS A 33 11.47 10.14 -11.42
C LYS A 33 10.94 9.84 -12.83
N GLY A 34 9.73 10.32 -13.14
CA GLY A 34 9.09 10.15 -14.46
C GLY A 34 8.51 8.75 -14.71
N LYS A 35 8.39 7.91 -13.68
CA LYS A 35 7.74 6.61 -13.74
C LYS A 35 6.61 6.53 -12.72
N GLU A 36 5.53 5.87 -13.11
CA GLU A 36 4.40 5.55 -12.25
C GLU A 36 4.65 4.27 -11.45
N TYR A 37 4.22 4.31 -10.20
CA TYR A 37 4.32 3.22 -9.26
C TYR A 37 3.00 3.09 -8.50
N PHE A 38 2.67 1.87 -8.10
CA PHE A 38 1.64 1.66 -7.09
C PHE A 38 2.29 1.79 -5.72
N ASP A 39 1.61 2.50 -4.83
CA ASP A 39 1.89 2.43 -3.40
C ASP A 39 1.42 1.06 -2.89
N ASP A 40 2.34 0.11 -2.94
CA ASP A 40 2.15 -1.29 -2.57
C ASP A 40 2.81 -1.61 -1.21
N PHE A 41 2.80 -0.61 -0.31
CA PHE A 41 3.43 -0.67 1.02
C PHE A 41 4.93 -0.97 0.96
N GLY A 42 5.59 -0.47 -0.08
CA GLY A 42 7.01 -0.56 -0.30
C GLY A 42 7.51 -1.93 -0.80
N LYS A 43 6.63 -2.74 -1.40
CA LYS A 43 7.01 -3.98 -2.09
C LYS A 43 7.80 -3.68 -3.37
N THR A 44 7.38 -2.66 -4.13
CA THR A 44 8.08 -2.23 -5.36
C THR A 44 9.21 -1.25 -5.08
N MET A 45 9.04 -0.33 -4.11
CA MET A 45 10.03 0.68 -3.75
C MET A 45 10.00 0.94 -2.25
N SER A 46 11.09 0.64 -1.54
CA SER A 46 11.14 0.92 -0.11
C SER A 46 11.15 2.43 0.14
N TYR A 47 10.60 2.87 1.29
CA TYR A 47 10.66 4.29 1.67
C TYR A 47 12.12 4.78 1.77
N LYS A 48 13.06 3.90 2.13
CA LYS A 48 14.49 4.24 2.19
C LYS A 48 15.02 4.58 0.80
N ASP A 49 14.65 3.81 -0.22
CA ASP A 49 15.06 4.08 -1.61
C ASP A 49 14.36 5.32 -2.18
N PHE A 50 13.13 5.60 -1.74
CA PHE A 50 12.39 6.79 -2.14
C PHE A 50 13.02 8.08 -1.60
N TYR A 51 13.49 8.07 -0.36
CA TYR A 51 14.06 9.23 0.33
C TYR A 51 15.61 9.32 0.29
N ALA A 52 16.28 8.37 -0.38
CA ALA A 52 17.73 8.40 -0.60
C ALA A 52 18.14 9.45 -1.65
#